data_AF-A0A3D3CHR8-F1
#
_entry.id   AF-A0A3D3CHR8-F1
#
_cell.length_a   1.000
_cell.length_b   1.000
_cell.length_c   1.000
_cell.angle_alpha   90.00
_cell.angle_beta   90.00
_cell.angle_gamma   90.00
#
_symmetry.space_group_name_H-M   'P 1'
#
loop_
_entity.id
_entity.type
_entity.pdbx_description
1 polymer ?
#
loop_
_entity_poly.entity_id
_entity_poly.type
_entity_poly.pdbx_seq_one_letter_code
_entity_poly.pdbx_strand_id
1 'polypeptide(L)'
;MNAVYMPVIGLEVHVQLATASKIFCSCSTDSMGAEPNRNVCPVCLGLPGTLPVMNEHALRLGIRAGLALSCAIRDRTIFHRKNYFYP
;
A
#
# COMPACT_ATOMS: atom_id res chain seq x y z
N MET A 1 -1.98 26.18 -35.20
CA MET A 1 -0.89 26.15 -34.21
C MET A 1 0.01 24.96 -34.54
N ASN A 2 1.14 25.20 -35.22
CA ASN A 2 2.16 24.16 -35.43
C ASN A 2 3.13 24.23 -34.25
N ALA A 3 2.89 23.43 -33.22
CA ALA A 3 3.85 23.28 -32.13
C ALA A 3 5.02 22.39 -32.60
N VAL A 4 6.25 22.86 -32.42
CA VAL A 4 7.51 22.15 -32.80
C VAL A 4 7.85 21.04 -31.80
N TYR A 5 7.29 21.10 -30.59
CA TYR A 5 7.53 20.14 -29.52
C TYR A 5 6.20 19.69 -28.89
N MET A 6 6.20 18.45 -28.39
CA MET A 6 5.06 17.84 -27.71
C MET A 6 5.52 17.25 -26.36
N PRO A 7 4.92 17.66 -25.23
CA PRO A 7 5.29 17.11 -23.93
C PRO A 7 4.76 15.68 -23.75
N VAL A 8 5.55 14.85 -23.07
CA VAL A 8 5.15 13.51 -22.62
C VAL A 8 5.13 13.51 -21.10
N ILE A 9 3.98 13.16 -20.51
CA ILE A 9 3.75 13.24 -19.06
C ILE A 9 3.32 11.87 -18.56
N GLY A 10 3.99 11.37 -17.52
CA GLY A 10 3.60 10.17 -16.77
C GLY A 10 3.32 10.54 -15.32
N LEU A 11 2.40 9.82 -14.68
CA LEU A 11 2.02 10.04 -13.28
C LEU A 11 2.24 8.76 -12.48
N GLU A 12 2.66 8.93 -11.23
CA GLU A 12 2.72 7.87 -10.23
C GLU A 12 1.80 8.24 -9.07
N VAL A 13 0.85 7.36 -8.76
CA VAL A 13 -0.20 7.64 -7.78
C VAL A 13 -0.21 6.55 -6.72
N HIS A 14 -0.04 6.95 -5.46
CA HIS A 14 -0.25 6.09 -4.29
C HIS A 14 -1.64 6.36 -3.73
N VAL A 15 -2.42 5.30 -3.48
CA VAL A 15 -3.78 5.37 -2.95
C VAL A 15 -3.86 4.59 -1.64
N GLN A 16 -4.35 5.24 -0.58
CA GLN A 16 -4.59 4.58 0.70
C GLN A 16 -5.89 3.76 0.63
N LEU A 17 -5.78 2.45 0.86
CA LEU A 17 -6.94 1.56 0.89
C LEU A 17 -7.72 1.76 2.19
N ALA A 18 -9.05 1.83 2.07
CA ALA A 18 -9.96 1.96 3.20
C ALA A 18 -10.15 0.61 3.92
N THR A 19 -9.10 0.14 4.61
CA THR A 19 -9.14 -1.05 5.47
C THR A 19 -9.33 -0.64 6.93
N ALA A 20 -9.75 -1.58 7.80
CA ALA A 20 -9.82 -1.36 9.26
C ALA A 20 -8.50 -1.67 9.98
N SER A 21 -7.67 -2.54 9.41
CA SER A 21 -6.35 -2.90 9.93
C SER A 21 -5.26 -2.71 8.88
N LYS A 22 -4.01 -2.59 9.34
CA LYS A 22 -2.82 -2.44 8.48
C LYS A 22 -2.61 -3.66 7.57
N ILE A 23 -1.74 -3.52 6.57
CA ILE A 23 -1.53 -4.54 5.54
C ILE A 23 -0.88 -5.83 6.07
N PHE A 24 -0.03 -5.75 7.11
CA PHE A 24 0.74 -6.89 7.63
C PHE A 24 0.55 -7.20 9.13
N CYS A 25 -0.34 -6.47 9.81
CA CYS A 25 -0.64 -6.69 11.23
C CYS A 25 -2.07 -6.24 11.58
N SER A 26 -2.52 -6.53 12.80
CA SER A 26 -3.87 -6.22 13.28
C SER A 26 -4.08 -4.78 13.79
N CYS A 27 -3.06 -3.92 13.76
CA CYS A 27 -3.21 -2.53 14.20
C CYS A 27 -4.23 -1.78 13.34
N SER A 28 -4.97 -0.86 13.97
CA SER A 28 -5.89 0.04 13.26
C SER A 28 -5.16 0.92 12.24
N THR A 29 -5.83 1.18 11.12
CA THR A 29 -5.49 2.19 10.11
C THR A 29 -6.15 3.53 10.37
N ASP A 30 -7.10 3.61 11.30
CA ASP A 30 -7.71 4.87 11.72
C ASP A 30 -6.74 5.65 12.61
N SER A 31 -5.93 6.50 11.98
CA SER A 31 -4.91 7.33 12.65
C SER A 31 -5.27 8.81 12.69
N MET A 32 -6.42 9.20 12.16
CA MET A 32 -6.84 10.61 12.14
C MET A 32 -7.14 11.06 13.56
N GLY A 33 -6.36 12.01 14.09
CA GLY A 33 -6.48 12.48 15.48
C GLY A 33 -5.98 11.50 16.54
N ALA A 34 -5.32 10.39 16.15
CA ALA A 34 -4.69 9.50 17.10
C ALA A 34 -3.38 10.09 17.64
N GLU A 35 -3.08 9.84 18.92
CA GLU A 35 -1.78 10.21 19.51
C GLU A 35 -0.61 9.54 18.77
N PRO A 36 0.58 10.18 18.73
CA PRO A 36 1.78 9.58 18.17
C PRO A 36 2.05 8.19 18.75
N ASN A 37 2.38 7.23 17.90
CA ASN A 37 2.64 5.83 18.27
C ASN A 37 1.49 5.12 19.00
N ARG A 38 0.23 5.59 18.88
CA ARG A 38 -0.93 4.91 19.49
C ARG A 38 -1.28 3.59 18.82
N ASN A 39 -1.33 3.56 17.49
CA ASN A 39 -1.76 2.41 16.70
C ASN A 39 -0.57 1.62 16.18
N VAL A 40 0.23 1.07 17.09
CA VAL A 40 1.47 0.35 16.75
C VAL A 40 1.53 -1.04 17.39
N CYS A 41 2.38 -1.91 16.83
CA CYS A 41 2.73 -3.20 17.38
C CYS A 41 4.16 -3.57 16.92
N PRO A 42 4.76 -4.63 17.47
CA PRO A 42 6.11 -5.06 17.11
C PRO A 42 6.33 -5.23 15.59
N VAL A 43 5.32 -5.73 14.85
CA VAL A 43 5.40 -5.94 13.40
C VAL A 43 5.55 -4.63 12.63
N CYS A 44 4.66 -3.65 12.85
CA CYS A 44 4.71 -2.40 12.09
C CYS A 44 5.79 -1.43 12.59
N LEU A 45 6.37 -1.68 13.76
CA LEU A 45 7.57 -1.00 14.25
C LEU A 45 8.86 -1.65 13.73
N GLY A 46 8.78 -2.78 13.03
CA GLY A 46 9.95 -3.49 12.52
C GLY A 46 10.85 -4.04 13.63
N LEU A 47 10.29 -4.41 14.79
CA LEU A 47 11.08 -4.95 15.89
C LEU A 47 11.63 -6.36 15.56
N PRO A 48 12.80 -6.73 16.12
CA PRO A 48 13.38 -8.06 15.90
C PRO A 48 12.43 -9.20 16.28
N GLY A 49 12.45 -10.27 15.47
CA GLY A 49 11.67 -11.49 15.74
C GLY A 49 10.21 -11.45 15.31
N THR A 50 9.78 -10.42 14.56
CA THR A 50 8.39 -10.27 14.12
C THR A 50 8.18 -10.75 12.69
N LEU A 51 6.97 -11.22 12.37
CA LEU A 51 6.60 -11.75 11.06
C LEU A 51 5.33 -11.08 10.52
N PRO A 52 5.26 -10.74 9.21
CA PRO A 52 4.09 -10.13 8.60
C PRO A 52 3.00 -11.17 8.28
N VAL A 53 1.73 -10.79 8.45
CA VAL A 53 0.57 -11.56 7.99
C VAL A 53 -0.33 -10.68 7.12
N MET A 54 -0.53 -11.08 5.87
CA MET A 54 -1.24 -10.26 4.88
C MET A 54 -2.72 -10.06 5.23
N ASN A 55 -3.19 -8.82 5.08
CA ASN A 55 -4.58 -8.44 5.19
C ASN A 55 -5.36 -8.83 3.91
N GLU A 56 -6.27 -9.81 4.04
CA GLU A 56 -7.09 -10.29 2.92
C GLU A 56 -8.02 -9.21 2.33
N HIS A 57 -8.52 -8.29 3.15
CA HIS A 57 -9.37 -7.20 2.65
C HIS A 57 -8.56 -6.22 1.79
N ALA A 58 -7.32 -5.93 2.17
CA ALA A 58 -6.42 -5.12 1.35
C ALA A 58 -6.20 -5.75 -0.05
N LEU A 59 -6.00 -7.07 -0.11
CA LEU A 59 -5.89 -7.80 -1.37
C LEU A 59 -7.16 -7.65 -2.23
N ARG A 60 -8.34 -7.85 -1.63
CA ARG A 60 -9.62 -7.72 -2.34
C ARG A 60 -9.85 -6.32 -2.90
N LEU A 61 -9.49 -5.27 -2.14
CA LEU A 61 -9.57 -3.88 -2.62
C LEU A 61 -8.58 -3.63 -3.76
N GLY A 62 -7.36 -4.16 -3.68
CA GLY A 62 -6.37 -4.07 -4.76
C GLY A 62 -6.86 -4.72 -6.07
N ILE A 63 -7.42 -5.93 -5.98
CA ILE A 63 -8.03 -6.63 -7.13
C ILE A 63 -9.19 -5.81 -7.69
N ARG A 64 -10.08 -5.30 -6.83
CA ARG A 64 -11.22 -4.46 -7.24
C ARG A 64 -10.75 -3.21 -8.00
N ALA A 65 -9.72 -2.53 -7.51
CA ALA A 65 -9.13 -1.37 -8.18
C ALA A 65 -8.55 -1.74 -9.55
N GLY A 66 -7.80 -2.85 -9.64
CA GLY A 66 -7.27 -3.33 -10.91
C GLY A 66 -8.36 -3.64 -11.95
N LEU A 67 -9.43 -4.32 -11.54
CA LEU A 67 -10.58 -4.59 -12.42
C LEU A 67 -11.29 -3.29 -12.86
N ALA A 68 -11.48 -2.34 -11.95
CA ALA A 68 -12.09 -1.04 -12.25
C ALA A 68 -11.25 -0.23 -13.25
N LEU A 69 -9.93 -0.39 -13.22
CA LEU A 69 -8.98 0.22 -14.16
C LEU A 69 -8.73 -0.64 -15.42
N SER A 70 -9.56 -1.66 -15.67
CA SER A 70 -9.43 -2.58 -16.82
C SER A 70 -8.07 -3.28 -16.92
N CYS A 71 -7.41 -3.53 -15.79
CA CYS A 71 -6.16 -4.28 -15.73
C CYS A 71 -6.42 -5.80 -15.76
N ALA A 72 -5.47 -6.56 -16.30
CA ALA A 72 -5.46 -8.01 -16.20
C ALA A 72 -4.89 -8.46 -14.85
N ILE A 73 -5.70 -9.15 -14.05
CA ILE A 73 -5.28 -9.68 -12.74
C ILE A 73 -4.51 -10.98 -12.94
N ARG A 74 -3.37 -11.13 -12.25
CA ARG A 74 -2.54 -12.34 -12.30
C ARG A 74 -2.95 -13.31 -11.20
N ASP A 75 -3.01 -14.60 -11.54
CA ASP A 75 -3.32 -15.68 -10.59
C ASP A 75 -2.26 -15.84 -9.49
N ARG A 76 -1.04 -15.39 -9.77
CA ARG A 76 0.07 -15.42 -8.81
C ARG A 76 0.74 -14.05 -8.75
N THR A 77 0.80 -13.51 -7.53
CA THR A 77 1.51 -12.28 -7.20
C THR A 77 2.39 -12.54 -5.97
N ILE A 78 3.56 -11.90 -5.89
CA ILE A 78 4.56 -12.13 -4.84
C ILE A 78 4.92 -10.79 -4.20
N PHE A 79 5.04 -10.76 -2.88
CA PHE A 79 5.60 -9.62 -2.17
C PHE A 79 7.13 -9.65 -2.21
N HIS A 80 7.73 -8.54 -2.61
CA HIS A 80 9.19 -8.34 -2.61
C HIS A 80 9.61 -7.29 -1.58
N ARG A 81 10.84 -7.38 -1.07
CA ARG A 81 11.42 -6.40 -0.16
C ARG A 81 12.15 -5.31 -0.95
N LYS A 82 11.70 -4.06 -0.83
CA LYS A 82 12.38 -2.87 -1.35
C LYS A 82 13.21 -2.26 -0.21
N ASN A 83 14.52 -2.47 -0.21
CA ASN A 83 15.41 -2.07 0.90
C ASN A 83 16.00 -0.68 0.67
N TYR A 84 15.89 0.19 1.66
CA TYR A 84 16.52 1.52 1.74
C TYR A 84 16.49 2.02 3.19
N PHE A 85 17.35 2.97 3.56
CA PHE A 85 17.38 3.55 4.90
C PHE A 85 16.59 4.87 4.94
N TYR A 86 15.64 4.99 5.87
CA TYR A 86 14.87 6.20 6.16
C TYR A 86 14.27 6.12 7.58
N PRO A 87 14.29 7.18 8.41
CA PRO A 87 13.68 7.19 9.75
C PRO A 87 12.15 7.13 9.75
#